data_AF-A0A6A5GG22-F1
#
_entry.id   AF-A0A6A5GG22-F1
#
_cell.length_a   1.000
_cell.length_b   1.000
_cell.length_c   1.000
_cell.angle_alpha   90.00
_cell.angle_beta   90.00
_cell.angle_gamma   90.00
#
_symmetry.space_group_name_H-M   'P 1'
#
loop_
_entity.id
_entity.type
_entity.pdbx_description
1 polymer ?
#
loop_
_entity_poly.entity_id
_entity_poly.type
_entity_poly.pdbx_seq_one_letter_code
_entity_poly.pdbx_strand_id
1 'polypeptide(L)' 'MSNAGLSSGAIDGILKIAATYKPKEGEKPDMAQAMVTLGKLFAELETFIKTQPESDQTIYHDIIEKKKSELAALIKK' A
#
# COMPACT_ATOMS: atom_id res chain seq x y z
N MET A 1 -2.89 4.87 19.30
CA MET A 1 -2.67 4.76 17.84
C MET A 1 -3.36 3.49 17.40
N SER A 2 -4.30 3.60 16.46
CA SER A 2 -5.04 2.45 15.96
C SER A 2 -4.14 1.67 15.02
N ASN A 3 -3.34 0.72 15.54
CA ASN A 3 -2.86 -0.35 14.67
C ASN A 3 -4.12 -0.93 14.05
N ALA A 4 -4.18 -1.05 12.72
CA ALA A 4 -5.33 -1.62 12.03
C ALA A 4 -5.53 -3.13 12.34
N GLY A 5 -4.99 -3.60 13.47
CA GLY A 5 -4.77 -4.99 13.85
C GLY A 5 -3.39 -5.52 13.43
N LEU A 6 -2.66 -4.82 12.55
CA LEU A 6 -1.33 -5.23 12.10
C LEU A 6 -0.30 -5.19 13.23
N SER A 7 0.62 -6.17 13.23
CA SER A 7 1.80 -6.16 14.08
C SER A 7 2.73 -4.99 13.78
N SER A 8 3.54 -4.60 14.76
CA SER A 8 4.52 -3.50 14.60
C SER A 8 5.53 -3.77 13.49
N GLY A 9 5.99 -5.03 13.36
CA GLY A 9 6.92 -5.42 12.30
C GLY A 9 6.31 -5.32 10.90
N ALA A 10 5.03 -5.73 10.75
CA ALA A 10 4.32 -5.57 9.50
C ALA A 10 4.12 -4.08 9.15
N ILE A 11 3.77 -3.25 10.13
CA ILE A 11 3.64 -1.79 9.94
C ILE A 11 4.97 -1.16 9.50
N ASP A 12 6.06 -1.46 10.20
CA ASP A 12 7.38 -0.90 9.90
C ASP A 12 7.85 -1.29 8.49
N GLY A 13 7.64 -2.56 8.10
CA GLY A 13 7.95 -3.04 6.76
C GLY A 13 7.13 -2.36 5.68
N ILE A 14 5.81 -2.23 5.89
CA ILE A 14 4.91 -1.52 4.97
C ILE A 14 5.34 -0.05 4.81
N LEU A 15 5.63 0.64 5.91
CA LEU A 15 6.06 2.05 5.87
C LEU A 15 7.40 2.21 5.15
N LYS A 16 8.34 1.30 5.37
CA LYS A 16 9.63 1.30 4.68
C LYS A 16 9.47 1.12 3.18
N ILE A 17 8.63 0.19 2.75
CA ILE A 17 8.33 -0.02 1.32
C ILE A 17 7.62 1.21 0.76
N ALA A 18 6.57 1.71 1.41
CA ALA A 18 5.84 2.89 0.94
C ALA A 18 6.73 4.13 0.77
N ALA A 19 7.74 4.30 1.62
CA ALA A 19 8.70 5.40 1.53
C ALA A 19 9.55 5.36 0.26
N THR A 20 9.83 4.19 -0.34
CA THR A 20 10.62 4.09 -1.58
C THR A 20 9.85 4.55 -2.81
N TYR A 21 8.52 4.52 -2.74
CA TYR A 21 7.61 4.89 -3.82
C TYR A 21 7.02 6.30 -3.69
N LYS A 22 7.38 7.03 -2.62
CA LYS A 22 6.94 8.41 -2.44
C LYS A 22 7.55 9.27 -3.56
N PRO A 23 6.74 10.08 -4.28
CA PRO A 23 7.26 11.03 -5.26
C PRO A 23 8.27 11.98 -4.60
N LYS A 24 9.28 12.41 -5.36
CA LYS A 24 10.24 13.39 -4.84
C LYS A 24 9.54 14.72 -4.57
N GLU A 25 10.12 15.51 -3.68
CA GLU A 25 9.58 16.83 -3.37
C GLU A 25 9.54 17.70 -4.64
N GLY A 26 8.37 18.30 -4.91
CA GLY A 26 8.12 19.05 -6.15
C GLY A 26 7.67 18.21 -7.35
N GLU A 27 7.71 16.88 -7.27
CA GLU A 27 7.26 16.00 -8.34
C GLU A 27 5.74 15.77 -8.25
N LYS A 28 5.03 16.14 -9.31
CA LYS A 28 3.61 15.79 -9.51
C LYS A 28 3.50 14.83 -10.69
N PRO A 29 3.58 13.51 -10.45
CA PRO A 29 3.39 12.54 -11.52
C PRO A 29 2.00 12.71 -12.12
N ASP A 30 1.91 12.52 -13.44
CA ASP A 30 0.61 12.41 -14.08
C ASP A 30 -0.12 11.14 -13.62
N MET A 31 -1.40 11.01 -13.98
CA MET A 31 -2.21 9.86 -13.58
C MET A 31 -1.61 8.52 -14.04
N ALA A 32 -1.01 8.45 -15.22
CA ALA A 32 -0.42 7.21 -15.73
C ALA A 32 0.82 6.83 -14.92
N GLN A 33 1.70 7.79 -14.65
CA GLN A 33 2.89 7.62 -13.81
C GLN A 33 2.53 7.23 -12.38
N ALA A 34 1.50 7.86 -11.81
CA ALA A 34 0.99 7.53 -10.48
C ALA A 34 0.46 6.10 -10.43
N MET A 35 -0.33 5.67 -11.41
CA MET A 35 -0.89 4.32 -11.48
C MET A 35 0.20 3.25 -11.65
N VAL A 36 1.22 3.49 -12.47
CA VAL A 36 2.37 2.58 -12.61
C VAL A 36 3.13 2.45 -11.28
N THR A 37 3.35 3.57 -10.60
CA THR A 37 4.05 3.60 -9.30
C THR A 37 3.25 2.88 -8.22
N LEU A 38 1.95 3.14 -8.12
CA LEU A 38 1.04 2.46 -7.19
C LEU A 38 0.97 0.95 -7.48
N GLY A 39 0.95 0.54 -8.76
CA GLY A 39 0.98 -0.86 -9.14
C GLY A 39 2.24 -1.58 -8.64
N LYS A 40 3.41 -0.94 -8.77
CA LYS A 40 4.67 -1.47 -8.24
C LYS A 40 4.68 -1.54 -6.72
N LEU A 41 4.22 -0.48 -6.06
CA LEU A 41 4.07 -0.42 -4.60
C LEU A 41 3.22 -1.59 -4.09
N PHE A 42 2.02 -1.79 -4.65
CA PHE A 42 1.16 -2.89 -4.22
C PHE A 42 1.79 -4.26 -4.49
N ALA A 43 2.50 -4.45 -5.61
CA ALA A 43 3.17 -5.72 -5.90
C ALA A 43 4.29 -6.02 -4.87
N GLU A 44 5.07 -5.02 -4.46
CA GLU A 44 6.11 -5.20 -3.44
C GLU A 44 5.50 -5.45 -2.06
N LEU A 45 4.45 -4.71 -1.69
CA LEU A 45 3.73 -4.94 -0.43
C LEU A 45 3.08 -6.34 -0.37
N GLU A 46 2.50 -6.84 -1.47
CA GLU A 46 1.97 -8.21 -1.57
C GLU A 46 3.07 -9.27 -1.44
N THR A 47 4.28 -8.97 -1.89
CA THR A 47 5.43 -9.87 -1.73
C THR A 47 5.90 -9.88 -0.28
N PHE A 48 5.98 -8.70 0.34
CA PHE A 48 6.37 -8.54 1.73
C PHE A 48 5.38 -9.20 2.69
N ILE A 49 4.09 -8.94 2.54
CA ILE A 49 3.09 -9.40 3.51
C ILE A 49 3.02 -10.93 3.60
N LYS A 50 3.30 -11.65 2.50
CA LYS A 50 3.38 -13.13 2.48
C LYS A 50 4.45 -13.70 3.42
N THR A 51 5.40 -12.87 3.84
CA THR A 51 6.44 -13.24 4.82
C THR A 51 6.02 -12.99 6.26
N GLN A 52 4.91 -12.28 6.48
CA GLN A 52 4.36 -11.95 7.79
C GLN A 52 3.39 -13.04 8.28
N PRO A 53 3.05 -13.08 9.58
CA PRO A 53 2.05 -14.01 10.11
C PRO A 53 0.71 -13.95 9.38
N GLU A 54 -0.04 -15.06 9.34
CA GLU A 54 -1.34 -15.14 8.65
C GLU A 54 -2.33 -14.06 9.11
N SER A 55 -2.34 -13.72 10.40
CA SER A 55 -3.18 -12.64 10.94
C SER A 55 -2.89 -11.29 10.29
N ASP A 56 -1.61 -10.98 10.06
CA ASP A 56 -1.21 -9.73 9.41
C ASP A 56 -1.54 -9.75 7.92
N GLN A 57 -1.43 -10.91 7.27
CA GLN A 57 -1.82 -11.10 5.87
C GLN A 57 -3.31 -10.81 5.67
N THR A 58 -4.18 -11.42 6.47
CA THR A 58 -5.64 -11.22 6.39
C THR A 58 -6.00 -9.75 6.57
N ILE A 59 -5.48 -9.12 7.63
CA ILE A 59 -5.76 -7.72 7.94
C ILE A 59 -5.28 -6.80 6.81
N TYR A 60 -4.07 -7.04 6.29
CA TYR A 60 -3.54 -6.28 5.17
C TYR A 60 -4.42 -6.40 3.92
N HIS A 61 -4.88 -7.61 3.57
CA HIS A 61 -5.73 -7.81 2.40
C HIS A 61 -7.07 -7.08 2.53
N ASP A 62 -7.71 -7.12 3.70
CA ASP A 62 -8.94 -6.37 3.97
C ASP A 62 -8.76 -4.86 3.78
N ILE A 63 -7.63 -4.32 4.26
CA ILE A 63 -7.29 -2.90 4.13
C ILE A 63 -7.04 -2.54 2.66
N ILE A 64 -6.28 -3.35 1.94
CA ILE A 64 -5.88 -3.08 0.56
C ILE A 64 -7.07 -3.18 -0.39
N GLU A 65 -7.97 -4.16 -0.21
CA GLU A 65 -9.18 -4.27 -1.02
C GLU A 65 -10.06 -3.02 -0.87
N LYS A 66 -10.24 -2.55 0.37
CA LYS A 66 -10.94 -1.30 0.65
C LYS A 66 -10.27 -0.11 -0.04
N LYS A 67 -8.94 0.01 0.05
CA LYS A 67 -8.20 1.13 -0.59
C LYS A 67 -8.19 1.08 -2.10
N LYS A 68 -8.12 -0.11 -2.71
CA LYS A 68 -8.27 -0.28 -4.16
C LYS A 68 -9.66 0.16 -4.61
N SER A 69 -10.71 -0.19 -3.85
CA SER A 69 -12.09 0.22 -4.14
C SER A 69 -12.29 1.74 -4.03
N GLU A 70 -11.74 2.36 -2.99
CA GLU A 70 -11.74 3.83 -2.83
C GLU A 70 -11.01 4.53 -3.98
N LEU A 71 -9.83 4.03 -4.37
CA LEU A 71 -9.07 4.57 -5.50
C LEU A 71 -9.84 4.43 -6.82
N ALA A 72 -10.43 3.26 -7.07
CA ALA A 72 -11.24 3.04 -8.27
C ALA A 72 -12.46 3.97 -8.33
N ALA A 73 -13.07 4.29 -7.18
CA ALA A 73 -14.17 5.26 -7.11
C ALA A 73 -13.72 6.69 -7.43
N LEU A 74 -12.50 7.08 -7.03
CA LEU A 74 -11.92 8.38 -7.36
C LEU A 74 -11.60 8.53 -8.85
N ILE A 75 -11.17 7.45 -9.51
CA ILE A 75 -10.82 7.47 -10.94
C ILE A 75 -12.07 7.52 -11.84
N LYS A 76 -13.21 6.97 -11.37
CA LYS A 76 -14.48 6.94 -12.12
C LYS A 76 -15.28 8.26 -12.05
N LYS A 77 -14.84 9.22 -11.24
CA LYS A 77 -15.55 10.48 -10.97
C LYS A 77 -14.90 11.64 -11.72
#